data_AF-V8C5Z2-F1
#
_entry.id   AF-V8C5Z2-F1
#
_cell.length_a   1.000
_cell.length_b   1.000
_cell.length_c   1.000
_cell.angle_alpha   90.00
_cell.angle_beta   90.00
_cell.angle_gamma   90.00
#
_symmetry.space_group_name_H-M   'P 1'
#
loop_
_entity.id
_entity.type
_entity.pdbx_description
1 polymer ?
#
loop_
_entity_poly.entity_id
_entity_poly.type
_entity_poly.pdbx_seq_one_letter_code
_entity_poly.pdbx_strand_id
1 'polypeptide(L)'
;MQTTQTIRPIQHQTINVTFRMDKDDKARFESIINDMGLNLSSAFNVFAKAVIRENAIPFKLQGEGKIPNEETRKVIENIEKGVNLESVTIEQLKAEFEALKAKA
;
A
#
# COMPACT_ATOMS: atom_id res chain seq x y z
N MET A 1 5.32 42.45 32.87
CA MET A 1 4.45 41.49 32.18
C MET A 1 5.31 40.75 31.15
N GLN A 2 5.77 39.54 31.45
CA GLN A 2 6.47 38.71 30.48
C GLN A 2 5.74 37.37 30.40
N THR A 3 5.16 37.11 29.24
CA THR A 3 4.46 35.88 28.88
C THR A 3 5.50 34.80 28.60
N THR A 4 5.74 33.91 29.55
CA THR A 4 6.55 32.71 29.32
C THR A 4 5.73 31.73 28.49
N GLN A 5 6.05 31.60 27.20
CA GLN A 5 5.55 30.49 26.39
C GLN A 5 6.21 29.20 26.88
N THR A 6 5.41 28.34 27.51
CA THR A 6 5.79 26.96 27.84
C THR A 6 5.97 26.17 26.54
N ILE A 7 7.23 25.93 26.15
CA ILE A 7 7.57 25.00 25.07
C ILE A 7 7.25 23.59 25.57
N ARG A 8 6.20 22.97 25.00
CA ARG A 8 5.89 21.56 25.28
C ARG A 8 6.99 20.69 24.66
N PRO A 9 7.66 19.82 25.42
CA PRO A 9 8.63 18.91 24.83
C PRO A 9 7.89 17.93 23.89
N ILE A 10 8.49 17.67 22.74
CA ILE A 10 8.02 16.68 21.77
C ILE A 10 8.21 15.31 22.43
N GLN A 11 7.16 14.74 23.00
CA GLN A 11 7.23 13.40 23.61
C GLN A 11 7.31 12.35 22.50
N HIS A 12 8.47 11.73 22.34
CA HIS A 12 8.60 10.49 21.57
C HIS A 12 7.97 9.35 22.36
N GLN A 13 6.70 9.08 22.10
CA GLN A 13 5.99 7.93 22.68
C GLN A 13 6.36 6.68 21.88
N THR A 14 7.15 5.79 22.49
CA THR A 14 7.41 4.45 21.95
C THR A 14 6.26 3.53 22.31
N ILE A 15 5.74 2.78 21.34
CA ILE A 15 4.71 1.77 21.55
C ILE A 15 5.27 0.38 21.28
N ASN A 16 4.84 -0.61 22.07
CA ASN A 16 5.22 -2.00 21.84
C ASN A 16 4.35 -2.60 20.73
N VAL A 17 4.99 -3.28 19.79
CA VAL A 17 4.32 -3.96 18.67
C VAL A 17 4.64 -5.46 18.76
N THR A 18 3.60 -6.29 18.83
CA THR A 18 3.72 -7.76 18.88
C THR A 18 3.05 -8.35 17.65
N PHE A 19 3.78 -9.19 16.92
CA PHE A 19 3.27 -9.94 15.77
C PHE A 19 3.73 -11.39 15.85
N ARG A 20 2.99 -12.29 15.20
CA ARG A 20 3.34 -13.70 15.07
C ARG A 20 4.01 -13.92 13.73
N MET A 21 5.05 -14.76 13.71
CA MET A 21 5.80 -15.15 12.53
C MET A 21 6.13 -16.64 12.66
N ASP A 22 6.26 -17.33 11.53
CA ASP A 22 6.76 -18.69 11.53
C ASP A 22 8.20 -18.75 12.06
N LYS A 23 8.54 -19.86 12.71
CA LYS A 23 9.84 -20.03 13.35
C LYS A 23 10.97 -20.06 12.32
N ASP A 24 10.78 -20.76 11.20
CA ASP A 24 11.78 -20.89 10.15
C ASP A 24 11.95 -19.57 9.39
N ASP A 25 10.84 -18.87 9.11
CA ASP A 25 10.89 -17.55 8.48
C ASP A 25 11.63 -16.53 9.36
N LYS A 26 11.37 -16.53 10.67
CA LYS A 26 12.07 -15.67 11.64
C LYS A 26 13.57 -15.93 11.63
N ALA A 27 13.98 -17.19 11.70
CA ALA A 27 15.40 -17.56 11.73
C ALA A 27 16.14 -17.13 10.45
N ARG A 28 15.51 -17.34 9.29
CA ARG A 28 16.06 -16.89 7.98
C ARG A 28 16.18 -15.38 7.92
N PHE A 29 15.14 -14.67 8.32
CA PHE A 29 15.14 -13.21 8.30
C PHE A 29 16.20 -12.63 9.25
N GLU A 30 16.33 -13.17 10.46
CA GLU A 30 17.36 -12.77 11.43
C GLU A 30 18.78 -12.97 10.89
N SER A 31 19.06 -14.09 10.21
CA SER A 31 20.38 -14.31 9.59
C SER A 31 20.72 -13.21 8.59
N ILE A 32 19.78 -12.86 7.70
CA ILE A 32 20.01 -11.89 6.62
C ILE A 32 20.26 -10.48 7.18
N ILE A 33 19.44 -10.05 8.14
CA ILE A 33 19.57 -8.69 8.69
C ILE A 33 20.80 -8.57 9.60
N ASN A 34 21.21 -9.64 10.28
CA ASN A 34 22.44 -9.66 11.07
C ASN A 34 23.68 -9.52 10.20
N ASP A 35 23.71 -10.17 9.02
CA ASP A 35 24.79 -10.00 8.04
C ASP A 35 24.88 -8.54 7.53
N MET A 36 23.75 -7.81 7.53
CA MET A 36 23.67 -6.39 7.20
C MET A 36 23.98 -5.47 8.40
N GLY A 37 24.28 -6.00 9.58
CA GLY A 37 24.51 -5.22 10.81
C GLY A 37 23.24 -4.62 11.42
N LEU A 38 22.06 -5.17 11.08
CA LEU A 38 20.77 -4.72 11.57
C LEU A 38 20.16 -5.75 12.54
N ASN A 39 19.41 -5.27 13.52
CA ASN A 39 18.55 -6.12 14.34
C ASN A 39 17.12 -6.11 13.82
N LEU A 40 16.30 -7.06 14.29
CA LEU A 40 14.90 -7.23 13.88
C LEU A 40 14.06 -5.95 14.03
N SER A 41 14.23 -5.26 15.16
CA SER A 41 13.49 -4.02 15.46
C SER A 41 13.90 -2.87 14.52
N SER A 42 15.19 -2.72 14.24
CA SER A 42 15.72 -1.73 13.30
C SER A 42 15.23 -2.01 11.89
N ALA A 43 15.26 -3.26 11.44
CA ALA A 43 14.76 -3.65 10.13
C ALA A 43 13.26 -3.34 9.98
N PHE A 44 12.46 -3.65 11.00
CA PHE A 44 11.02 -3.33 11.01
C PHE A 44 10.75 -1.82 11.01
N ASN A 45 11.54 -1.05 11.77
CA ASN A 45 11.42 0.41 11.80
C ASN A 45 11.76 1.04 10.44
N VAL A 46 12.76 0.51 9.73
CA VAL A 46 13.10 0.94 8.37
C VAL A 46 11.96 0.62 7.41
N PHE A 47 11.40 -0.59 7.49
CA PHE A 47 10.22 -0.98 6.71
C PHE A 47 9.04 -0.04 6.95
N ALA A 48 8.68 0.23 8.20
CA ALA A 48 7.58 1.13 8.55
C ALA A 48 7.81 2.55 8.00
N LYS A 49 9.04 3.08 8.09
CA LYS A 49 9.39 4.39 7.53
C LYS A 49 9.28 4.43 6.01
N ALA A 50 9.68 3.35 5.33
CA ALA A 50 9.55 3.25 3.88
C ALA A 50 8.07 3.25 3.45
N VAL A 51 7.22 2.49 4.14
CA VAL A 51 5.77 2.48 3.90
C VAL A 51 5.15 3.87 4.10
N ILE A 52 5.49 4.55 5.20
CA ILE A 52 4.99 5.91 5.49
C ILE A 52 5.44 6.90 4.41
N ARG A 53 6.68 6.79 3.94
CA ARG A 53 7.24 7.70 2.93
C ARG A 53 6.52 7.57 1.58
N GLU A 54 6.19 6.35 1.19
CA GLU A 54 5.67 6.05 -0.16
C GLU A 54 4.13 5.92 -0.19
N ASN A 55 3.47 5.91 0.98
CA ASN A 55 2.05 5.56 1.13
C ASN A 55 1.69 4.24 0.42
N ALA A 56 2.66 3.32 0.33
CA ALA A 56 2.58 2.06 -0.39
C ALA A 56 3.53 1.05 0.25
N ILE A 57 3.31 -0.24 -0.02
CA ILE A 57 4.24 -1.28 0.42
C ILE A 57 5.53 -1.17 -0.41
N PRO A 58 6.72 -1.03 0.20
CA PRO A 58 8.02 -0.79 -0.47
C PRO A 58 8.59 -2.05 -1.13
N PHE A 59 7.72 -2.96 -1.54
CA PHE A 59 8.03 -4.12 -2.36
C PHE A 59 6.81 -4.45 -3.22
N LYS A 60 7.07 -5.03 -4.40
CA LYS A 60 5.99 -5.47 -5.28
C LYS A 60 5.29 -6.65 -4.62
N LEU A 61 4.00 -6.50 -4.30
CA LEU A 61 3.16 -7.62 -3.90
C LEU A 61 2.93 -8.51 -5.12
N GLN A 62 3.70 -9.58 -5.22
CA GLN A 62 3.50 -10.62 -6.21
C GLN A 62 2.64 -11.71 -5.57
N GLY A 63 1.32 -11.56 -5.65
CA GLY A 63 0.42 -12.69 -5.43
C GLY A 63 0.41 -13.58 -6.67
N GLU A 64 0.11 -14.88 -6.51
CA GLU A 64 -0.24 -15.78 -7.62
C GLU A 64 -1.38 -15.22 -8.50
N GLY A 65 -2.12 -14.22 -8.01
CA GLY A 65 -3.13 -13.43 -8.73
C GLY A 65 -2.60 -12.38 -9.71
N LYS A 66 -1.32 -12.42 -10.13
CA LYS A 66 -0.87 -11.64 -11.30
C LYS A 66 -1.45 -12.17 -12.62
N ILE A 67 -2.16 -13.29 -12.55
CA ILE A 67 -3.11 -13.75 -13.54
C ILE A 67 -4.38 -12.89 -13.36
N PRO A 68 -4.76 -12.04 -14.34
CA PRO A 68 -6.06 -11.39 -14.30
C PRO A 68 -7.13 -12.43 -14.01
N ASN A 69 -8.05 -12.13 -13.08
CA ASN A 69 -9.20 -12.99 -12.84
C ASN A 69 -9.93 -13.23 -14.18
N GLU A 70 -10.69 -14.32 -14.30
CA GLU A 70 -11.24 -14.73 -15.59
C GLU A 70 -12.07 -13.61 -16.26
N GLU A 71 -12.76 -12.81 -15.45
CA GLU A 71 -13.52 -11.64 -15.88
C GLU A 71 -12.62 -10.55 -16.50
N THR A 72 -11.56 -10.14 -15.79
CA THR A 72 -10.61 -9.12 -16.28
C THR A 72 -9.91 -9.62 -17.55
N ARG A 73 -9.62 -10.92 -17.65
CA ARG A 73 -9.01 -11.51 -18.86
C ARG A 73 -9.96 -11.44 -20.07
N LYS A 74 -11.25 -11.74 -19.87
CA LYS A 74 -12.28 -11.63 -20.92
C LYS A 74 -12.47 -10.18 -21.38
N VAL A 75 -12.45 -9.22 -20.45
CA VAL A 75 -12.54 -7.78 -20.78
C VAL A 75 -11.35 -7.34 -21.62
N ILE A 76 -10.12 -7.71 -21.24
CA ILE A 76 -8.91 -7.40 -22.02
C ILE A 76 -9.01 -8.00 -23.43
N GLU A 77 -9.43 -9.26 -23.55
CA GLU A 77 -9.59 -9.93 -24.85
C GLU A 77 -10.68 -9.26 -25.72
N ASN A 78 -11.80 -8.86 -25.14
CA ASN A 78 -12.86 -8.15 -25.87
C ASN A 78 -12.38 -6.79 -26.39
N ILE A 79 -11.62 -6.04 -25.58
CA ILE A 79 -11.01 -4.77 -25.98
C ILE A 79 -10.03 -4.99 -27.14
N GLU A 80 -9.15 -6.00 -27.05
CA GLU A 80 -8.20 -6.34 -28.13
C GLU A 80 -8.90 -6.75 -29.44
N LYS A 81 -10.05 -7.41 -29.34
CA LYS A 81 -10.88 -7.81 -30.49
C LYS A 81 -11.80 -6.70 -31.02
N GLY A 82 -11.80 -5.51 -30.40
CA GLY A 82 -12.67 -4.41 -30.78
C GLY A 82 -14.16 -4.64 -30.51
N VAL A 83 -14.48 -5.57 -29.62
CA VAL A 83 -15.86 -5.94 -29.27
C VAL A 83 -16.28 -5.16 -28.02
N ASN A 84 -17.50 -4.61 -28.02
CA ASN A 84 -18.07 -3.85 -26.89
C ASN A 84 -17.33 -2.54 -26.57
N LEU A 85 -16.72 -1.91 -27.59
CA LEU A 85 -16.13 -0.57 -27.50
C LEU A 85 -17.16 0.48 -27.95
N GLU A 86 -17.53 1.39 -27.06
CA GLU A 86 -18.32 2.58 -27.39
C GLU A 86 -17.39 3.81 -27.36
N SER A 87 -17.37 4.58 -28.46
CA SER A 87 -16.64 5.86 -28.49
C SER A 87 -17.50 6.93 -27.82
N VAL A 88 -17.16 7.26 -26.58
CA VAL A 88 -17.84 8.29 -25.79
C VAL A 88 -16.90 9.47 -25.55
N THR A 89 -17.44 10.68 -25.51
CA THR A 89 -16.65 11.87 -25.15
C THR A 89 -16.46 11.96 -23.64
N ILE A 90 -15.39 12.62 -23.20
CA ILE A 90 -15.10 12.83 -21.77
C ILE A 90 -16.27 13.54 -21.06
N GLU A 91 -17.03 14.39 -21.76
CA GLU A 91 -18.18 15.10 -21.21
C GLU A 91 -19.37 14.17 -20.95
N GLN A 92 -19.65 13.25 -21.87
CA GLN A 92 -20.73 12.27 -21.74
C GLN A 92 -20.46 11.30 -20.58
N LEU A 93 -19.23 10.80 -20.46
CA LEU A 93 -18.81 9.93 -19.36
C LEU A 93 -18.98 10.58 -17.98
N LYS A 94 -18.63 11.87 -17.86
CA LYS A 94 -18.79 12.60 -16.60
C LYS A 94 -20.26 12.78 -16.24
N ALA A 95 -21.10 13.13 -17.21
CA ALA A 95 -22.53 13.30 -17.00
C ALA A 95 -23.21 11.99 -16.58
N GLU A 96 -22.86 10.86 -17.18
CA GLU A 96 -23.39 9.55 -16.81
C GLU A 96 -22.95 9.10 -15.41
N PHE A 97 -21.67 9.31 -15.05
CA PHE A 97 -21.16 8.96 -13.74
C PHE A 97 -21.80 9.78 -12.61
N GLU A 98 -22.04 11.08 -12.84
CA GLU A 98 -22.76 11.93 -11.90
C GLU A 98 -24.23 11.52 -11.76
N ALA A 99 -24.90 11.17 -12.86
CA ALA A 99 -26.26 10.66 -12.85
C ALA A 99 -26.38 9.30 -12.14
N LEU A 100 -25.36 8.44 -12.22
CA LEU A 100 -25.31 7.16 -11.50
C LEU A 100 -25.10 7.36 -9.99
N LYS A 101 -24.17 8.27 -9.62
CA LYS A 101 -23.89 8.59 -8.22
C LYS A 101 -25.09 9.25 -7.51
N ALA A 102 -25.94 9.96 -8.25
CA ALA A 102 -27.16 10.55 -7.72
C ALA A 102 -28.30 9.53 -7.51
N LYS A 103 -28.19 8.32 -8.07
CA LYS A 103 -29.19 7.23 -7.95
C LYS A 103 -28.79 6.13 -6.96
N ALA A 104 -27.58 6.19 -6.40
CA ALA A 104 -27.07 5.29 -5.36
C ALA A 104 -27.15 5.96 -3.99
#